data_AF-A0A7X6KXF6-F1
#
_entry.id   AF-A0A7X6KXF6-F1
#
_cell.length_a   1.000
_cell.length_b   1.000
_cell.length_c   1.000
_cell.angle_alpha   90.00
_cell.angle_beta   90.00
_cell.angle_gamma   90.00
#
_symmetry.space_group_name_H-M   'P 1'
#
loop_
_entity.id
_entity.type
_entity.pdbx_description
1 polymer ?
#
loop_
_entity_poly.entity_id
_entity_poly.type
_entity_poly.pdbx_seq_one_letter_code
_entity_poly.pdbx_strand_id
1 'polypeptide(L)'
;MSVTIDPIGGGPGHVCPQLAAAGTWSPACPATTRARVPVGYRSVIERAHRPPGVVSDGRNRRDVATSTGDAPQGAGRLGYTTGQVVQEFGYDDDVDEALRSGLEEITGSALVDEDYDDVVDGVIIWHRDDDGDLADTLVDALTVLDDGGLIWVFTPKPGRSGHVGHDDIQEAGTTAGLHATSTFSIADDWSATRMGSRGRGR
;
A
#
# COMPACT_ATOMS: atom_id res chain seq x y z
N MET A 1 17.47 4.90 -75.37
CA MET A 1 16.57 5.29 -76.49
C MET A 1 15.17 4.84 -76.11
N SER A 2 14.22 5.75 -76.27
CA SER A 2 12.91 5.80 -75.62
C SER A 2 11.94 4.65 -75.92
N VAL A 3 11.12 4.30 -74.94
CA VAL A 3 9.79 3.68 -75.14
C VAL A 3 8.75 4.60 -74.51
N THR A 4 7.75 4.94 -75.33
CA THR A 4 6.53 5.69 -75.03
C THR A 4 5.39 4.71 -74.74
N ILE A 5 4.40 5.14 -73.93
CA ILE A 5 2.93 4.89 -74.00
C ILE A 5 2.33 4.81 -72.57
N ASP A 6 1.90 5.98 -72.09
CA ASP A 6 0.53 6.44 -71.74
C ASP A 6 -0.43 5.70 -70.74
N PRO A 7 -1.42 6.44 -70.17
CA PRO A 7 -1.82 6.43 -68.76
C PRO A 7 -3.22 5.85 -68.49
N ILE A 8 -3.59 5.65 -67.21
CA ILE A 8 -5.00 5.50 -66.80
C ILE A 8 -5.28 5.95 -65.35
N GLY A 9 -6.21 6.91 -65.22
CA GLY A 9 -7.16 7.12 -64.12
C GLY A 9 -6.59 7.72 -62.83
N GLY A 10 -6.99 8.91 -62.34
CA GLY A 10 -8.32 9.52 -62.38
C GLY A 10 -8.90 9.52 -60.96
N GLY A 11 -8.91 10.67 -60.29
CA GLY A 11 -9.52 10.80 -58.95
C GLY A 11 -9.17 12.12 -58.26
N PRO A 12 -10.09 13.11 -58.23
CA PRO A 12 -9.82 14.49 -57.86
C PRO A 12 -10.24 14.86 -56.42
N GLY A 13 -9.65 15.94 -55.91
CA GLY A 13 -10.24 16.82 -54.87
C GLY A 13 -10.20 16.24 -53.45
N HIS A 14 -9.89 16.97 -52.40
CA HIS A 14 -10.23 18.35 -52.16
C HIS A 14 -9.16 19.03 -51.30
N VAL A 15 -8.75 20.18 -51.82
CA VAL A 15 -8.31 21.36 -51.10
C VAL A 15 -9.08 21.52 -49.79
N CYS A 16 -8.37 21.60 -48.67
CA CYS A 16 -8.86 22.28 -47.47
C CYS A 16 -8.57 23.77 -47.61
N PRO A 17 -9.61 24.61 -47.72
CA PRO A 17 -9.53 25.93 -47.12
C PRO A 17 -10.76 26.24 -46.27
N GLN A 18 -10.52 27.07 -45.27
CA GLN A 18 -11.28 28.29 -44.96
C GLN A 18 -11.73 28.42 -43.50
N LEU A 19 -11.12 29.44 -42.87
CA LEU A 19 -11.58 30.39 -41.85
C LEU A 19 -12.73 30.04 -40.88
N ALA A 20 -12.38 30.20 -39.60
CA ALA A 20 -12.91 31.20 -38.65
C ALA A 20 -14.35 31.72 -38.83
N ALA A 21 -15.17 31.54 -37.79
CA ALA A 21 -15.86 32.64 -37.11
C ALA A 21 -16.44 32.19 -35.75
N ALA A 22 -16.60 33.18 -34.89
CA ALA A 22 -16.96 33.13 -33.48
C ALA A 22 -18.29 32.43 -33.14
N GLY A 23 -18.36 31.91 -31.91
CA GLY A 23 -19.60 31.46 -31.28
C GLY A 23 -19.34 31.09 -29.82
N THR A 24 -19.70 31.99 -28.92
CA THR A 24 -19.70 31.81 -27.46
C THR A 24 -20.51 30.59 -27.02
N TRP A 25 -19.92 29.69 -26.23
CA TRP A 25 -20.67 28.79 -25.34
C TRP A 25 -19.93 28.64 -24.01
N SER A 26 -20.51 29.25 -22.98
CA SER A 26 -20.56 28.80 -21.59
C SER A 26 -21.96 29.22 -21.11
N PRO A 27 -22.64 28.55 -20.15
CA PRO A 27 -22.08 27.70 -19.10
C PRO A 27 -22.91 26.44 -18.75
N ALA A 28 -22.45 25.78 -17.68
CA ALA A 28 -23.18 24.89 -16.76
C ALA A 28 -23.19 23.38 -17.07
N CYS A 29 -22.47 22.64 -16.23
CA CYS A 29 -22.96 21.41 -15.61
C CYS A 29 -22.35 21.27 -14.20
N PRO A 30 -23.09 20.69 -13.24
CA PRO A 30 -23.12 21.15 -11.85
C PRO A 30 -22.09 20.50 -10.92
N ALA A 31 -21.66 21.30 -9.94
CA ALA A 31 -21.10 20.82 -8.69
C ALA A 31 -22.09 19.88 -8.00
N THR A 32 -21.71 18.61 -7.84
CA THR A 32 -22.38 17.71 -6.90
C THR A 32 -21.62 17.77 -5.59
N THR A 33 -22.13 18.59 -4.68
CA THR A 33 -21.93 18.45 -3.24
C THR A 33 -22.43 17.07 -2.82
N ARG A 34 -21.56 16.21 -2.27
CA ARG A 34 -21.99 15.06 -1.49
C ARG A 34 -21.42 15.16 -0.08
N ALA A 35 -22.36 15.47 0.80
CA ALA A 35 -22.43 15.28 2.25
C ALA A 35 -21.14 14.89 3.01
N ARG A 36 -20.74 15.76 3.94
CA ARG A 36 -20.10 15.37 5.19
C ARG A 36 -20.98 14.33 5.90
N VAL A 37 -20.45 13.14 6.11
CA VAL A 37 -20.98 12.21 7.12
C VAL A 37 -20.11 12.39 8.37
N PRO A 38 -20.67 12.80 9.52
CA PRO A 38 -19.94 12.69 10.77
C PRO A 38 -20.00 11.23 11.23
N VAL A 39 -18.92 10.47 11.03
CA VAL A 39 -18.72 9.23 11.80
C VAL A 39 -18.13 9.64 13.14
N GLY A 40 -19.03 9.83 14.09
CA GLY A 40 -18.67 9.85 15.50
C GLY A 40 -18.25 8.43 15.90
N TYR A 41 -17.04 8.30 16.40
CA TYR A 41 -16.61 7.13 17.15
C TYR A 41 -17.45 7.06 18.44
N ARG A 42 -18.27 6.01 18.57
CA ARG A 42 -18.78 5.57 19.86
C ARG A 42 -18.28 4.17 20.10
N SER A 43 -17.24 4.13 20.92
CA SER A 43 -16.73 2.97 21.64
C SER A 43 -17.88 2.16 22.24
N VAL A 44 -17.97 0.89 21.82
CA VAL A 44 -18.64 -0.16 22.59
C VAL A 44 -17.68 -1.34 22.65
N ILE A 45 -16.95 -1.41 23.76
CA ILE A 45 -16.29 -2.61 24.21
C ILE A 45 -17.41 -3.57 24.61
N GLU A 46 -17.81 -4.48 23.72
CA GLU A 46 -18.77 -5.53 24.07
C GLU A 46 -18.03 -6.85 24.31
N ARG A 47 -17.83 -7.15 25.59
CA ARG A 47 -17.54 -8.48 26.10
C ARG A 47 -18.76 -9.39 25.92
N ALA A 48 -18.57 -10.51 25.24
CA ALA A 48 -19.34 -11.77 25.34
C ALA A 48 -18.94 -12.64 24.13
N HIS A 49 -18.90 -13.97 24.11
CA HIS A 49 -19.03 -15.06 25.07
C HIS A 49 -18.68 -16.33 24.25
N ARG A 50 -17.95 -17.28 24.82
CA ARG A 50 -17.72 -18.61 24.23
C ARG A 50 -19.05 -19.37 24.02
N PRO A 51 -19.33 -19.98 22.85
CA PRO A 51 -20.37 -20.99 22.74
C PRO A 51 -19.82 -22.42 22.95
N PRO A 52 -20.66 -23.36 23.43
CA PRO A 52 -20.26 -24.72 23.77
C PRO A 52 -20.28 -25.67 22.55
N GLY A 53 -19.58 -26.79 22.70
CA GLY A 53 -19.37 -27.79 21.65
C GLY A 53 -20.65 -28.44 21.13
N VAL A 54 -20.61 -28.80 19.83
CA VAL A 54 -21.61 -29.62 19.15
C VAL A 54 -20.96 -30.93 18.69
N VAL A 55 -21.68 -32.00 18.99
CA VAL A 55 -21.40 -33.41 18.70
C VAL A 55 -21.56 -33.72 17.20
N SER A 56 -20.68 -34.58 16.69
CA SER A 56 -20.62 -35.05 15.30
C SER A 56 -21.76 -36.00 14.95
N ASP A 57 -22.41 -35.78 13.79
CA ASP A 57 -23.04 -36.86 13.01
C ASP A 57 -22.53 -36.77 11.56
N GLY A 58 -21.98 -37.89 11.08
CA GLY A 58 -21.36 -37.99 9.78
C GLY A 58 -22.35 -38.44 8.71
N ARG A 59 -22.45 -37.66 7.62
CA ARG A 59 -22.39 -38.15 6.23
C ARG A 59 -22.48 -37.02 5.19
N ASN A 60 -21.33 -36.76 4.58
CA ASN A 60 -21.11 -36.50 3.15
C ASN A 60 -21.49 -35.14 2.53
N ARG A 61 -20.40 -34.45 2.13
CA ARG A 61 -20.19 -33.61 0.93
C ARG A 61 -20.32 -32.09 1.06
N ARG A 62 -19.13 -31.49 0.92
CA ARG A 62 -18.74 -30.10 0.67
C ARG A 62 -18.55 -29.30 1.95
N ASP A 63 -17.35 -29.44 2.49
CA ASP A 63 -16.83 -28.62 3.57
C ASP A 63 -16.85 -27.14 3.14
N VAL A 64 -17.76 -26.40 3.77
CA VAL A 64 -17.67 -24.96 3.95
C VAL A 64 -16.73 -24.74 5.14
N ALA A 65 -15.67 -23.97 4.94
CA ALA A 65 -15.05 -23.17 5.98
C ALA A 65 -15.10 -21.73 5.44
N THR A 66 -16.09 -20.92 5.80
CA THR A 66 -16.12 -20.09 7.02
C THR A 66 -14.74 -19.51 7.33
N SER A 67 -14.40 -18.39 6.68
CA SER A 67 -13.29 -17.51 7.07
C SER A 67 -13.56 -16.98 8.48
N THR A 68 -13.06 -17.70 9.48
CA THR A 68 -12.98 -17.26 10.87
C THR A 68 -11.49 -17.06 11.13
N GLY A 69 -11.03 -15.82 11.23
CA GLY A 69 -9.66 -15.48 11.66
C GLY A 69 -8.55 -15.77 10.63
N ASP A 70 -8.77 -15.39 9.37
CA ASP A 70 -7.66 -15.29 8.41
C ASP A 70 -7.20 -13.83 8.47
N ALA A 71 -6.22 -13.52 9.32
CA ALA A 71 -5.53 -12.25 9.21
C ALA A 71 -5.16 -12.08 7.72
N PRO A 72 -5.51 -10.96 7.07
CA PRO A 72 -5.36 -10.76 5.63
C PRO A 72 -3.99 -11.25 5.20
N GLN A 73 -3.97 -12.14 4.20
CA GLN A 73 -2.93 -13.16 3.99
C GLN A 73 -1.45 -12.69 4.03
N GLY A 74 -1.20 -11.37 3.93
CA GLY A 74 0.09 -10.75 4.13
C GLY A 74 0.51 -10.53 5.59
N ALA A 75 -0.38 -10.06 6.48
CA ALA A 75 -0.02 -9.52 7.80
C ALA A 75 0.72 -10.54 8.68
N GLY A 76 0.28 -11.81 8.67
CA GLY A 76 0.92 -12.90 9.43
C GLY A 76 2.36 -13.21 9.00
N ARG A 77 2.81 -12.75 7.82
CA ARG A 77 4.18 -12.95 7.33
C ARG A 77 5.17 -11.91 7.87
N LEU A 78 4.67 -10.80 8.41
CA LEU A 78 5.50 -9.71 8.89
C LEU A 78 6.20 -10.05 10.23
N GLY A 79 5.72 -11.08 10.93
CA GLY A 79 6.36 -11.61 12.14
C GLY A 79 6.01 -10.86 13.43
N TYR A 80 5.01 -9.96 13.38
CA TYR A 80 4.45 -9.32 14.57
C TYR A 80 3.66 -10.31 15.43
N THR A 81 3.53 -9.99 16.70
CA THR A 81 2.86 -10.80 17.72
C THR A 81 1.98 -9.94 18.62
N THR A 82 1.03 -10.59 19.31
CA THR A 82 0.08 -9.89 20.19
C THR A 82 0.79 -9.18 21.34
N GLY A 83 0.35 -7.96 21.63
CA GLY A 83 0.89 -7.08 22.67
C GLY A 83 1.95 -6.10 22.19
N GLN A 84 2.36 -6.17 20.91
CA GLN A 84 3.35 -5.25 20.34
C GLN A 84 2.71 -3.93 19.89
N VAL A 85 3.39 -2.82 20.18
CA VAL A 85 3.08 -1.50 19.64
C VAL A 85 3.81 -1.34 18.31
N VAL A 86 3.05 -1.10 17.23
CA VAL A 86 3.60 -0.93 15.88
C VAL A 86 3.29 0.48 15.40
N GLN A 87 4.34 1.22 15.06
CA GLN A 87 4.24 2.56 14.50
C GLN A 87 4.21 2.53 12.98
N GLU A 88 3.41 3.41 12.41
CA GLU A 88 3.20 3.57 10.98
C GLU A 88 3.70 4.94 10.52
N PHE A 89 4.52 4.93 9.46
CA PHE A 89 5.01 6.13 8.78
C PHE A 89 4.51 6.16 7.34
N GLY A 90 4.24 7.37 6.82
CA GLY A 90 3.87 7.58 5.42
C GLY A 90 2.46 7.11 5.07
N TYR A 91 1.54 7.06 6.05
CA TYR A 91 0.14 6.75 5.75
C TYR A 91 -0.46 7.77 4.77
N ASP A 92 -1.17 7.27 3.75
CA ASP A 92 -1.96 8.07 2.81
C ASP A 92 -3.16 7.22 2.29
N ASP A 93 -4.03 7.79 1.46
CA ASP A 93 -5.26 7.17 0.98
C ASP A 93 -5.04 5.89 0.10
N ASP A 94 -3.81 5.62 -0.34
CA ASP A 94 -3.44 4.49 -1.22
C ASP A 94 -2.87 3.26 -0.47
N VAL A 95 -2.80 3.32 0.87
CA VAL A 95 -2.33 2.17 1.65
C VAL A 95 -3.33 1.01 1.63
N ASP A 96 -2.85 -0.18 1.95
CA ASP A 96 -3.71 -1.36 2.05
C ASP A 96 -4.36 -1.46 3.44
N GLU A 97 -5.61 -1.01 3.53
CA GLU A 97 -6.42 -1.05 4.76
C GLU A 97 -6.66 -2.48 5.28
N ALA A 98 -6.66 -3.49 4.40
CA ALA A 98 -6.76 -4.87 4.84
C ALA A 98 -5.47 -5.28 5.56
N LEU A 99 -4.29 -4.98 5.01
CA LEU A 99 -3.01 -5.24 5.66
C LEU A 99 -2.94 -4.58 7.04
N ARG A 100 -3.36 -3.32 7.14
CA ARG A 100 -3.46 -2.59 8.43
C ARG A 100 -4.36 -3.31 9.41
N SER A 101 -5.60 -3.58 9.01
CA SER A 101 -6.58 -4.27 9.86
C SER A 101 -6.06 -5.62 10.35
N GLY A 102 -5.31 -6.36 9.51
CA GLY A 102 -4.69 -7.62 9.90
C GLY A 102 -3.56 -7.47 10.89
N LEU A 103 -2.76 -6.41 10.77
CA LEU A 103 -1.74 -6.09 11.77
C LEU A 103 -2.38 -5.78 13.12
N GLU A 104 -3.44 -4.97 13.15
CA GLU A 104 -4.17 -4.63 14.38
C GLU A 104 -4.81 -5.85 15.04
N GLU A 105 -5.32 -6.80 14.25
CA GLU A 105 -5.84 -8.07 14.76
C GLU A 105 -4.72 -8.92 15.39
N ILE A 106 -3.54 -8.97 14.77
CA ILE A 106 -2.39 -9.74 15.26
C ILE A 106 -1.80 -9.13 16.53
N THR A 107 -1.53 -7.82 16.52
CA THR A 107 -0.95 -7.10 17.65
C THR A 107 -1.96 -6.93 18.78
N GLY A 108 -3.26 -6.93 18.48
CA GLY A 108 -4.33 -6.67 19.44
C GLY A 108 -4.45 -5.19 19.83
N SER A 109 -3.78 -4.30 19.09
CA SER A 109 -3.73 -2.86 19.31
C SER A 109 -3.80 -2.13 17.96
N ALA A 110 -4.37 -0.93 17.94
CA ALA A 110 -4.32 -0.08 16.74
C ALA A 110 -2.88 0.31 16.42
N LEU A 111 -2.59 0.53 15.14
CA LEU A 111 -1.31 1.09 14.70
C LEU A 111 -1.22 2.54 15.18
N VAL A 112 -0.05 2.93 15.70
CA VAL A 112 0.21 4.31 16.12
C VAL A 112 0.82 5.11 14.97
N ASP A 113 0.52 6.39 14.89
CA ASP A 113 1.00 7.28 13.82
C ASP A 113 2.44 7.77 14.04
N GLU A 114 2.97 8.49 13.07
CA GLU A 114 4.35 9.03 13.09
C GLU A 114 4.60 10.04 14.22
N ASP A 115 3.55 10.65 14.79
CA ASP A 115 3.66 11.61 15.88
C ASP A 115 3.76 10.92 17.27
N TYR A 116 3.65 9.59 17.33
CA TYR A 116 3.78 8.84 18.57
C TYR A 116 5.21 8.92 19.14
N ASP A 117 5.32 9.41 20.38
CA ASP A 117 6.58 9.80 21.03
C ASP A 117 7.10 8.83 22.10
N ASP A 118 6.55 7.61 22.18
CA ASP A 118 7.00 6.56 23.11
C ASP A 118 7.65 5.40 22.35
N VAL A 119 8.27 4.48 23.09
CA VAL A 119 8.98 3.32 22.53
C VAL A 119 8.00 2.34 21.86
N VAL A 120 8.38 1.84 20.69
CA VAL A 120 7.60 0.89 19.89
C VAL A 120 8.36 -0.40 19.62
N ASP A 121 7.63 -1.52 19.54
CA ASP A 121 8.20 -2.84 19.25
C ASP A 121 8.46 -3.06 17.76
N GLY A 122 7.90 -2.20 16.92
CA GLY A 122 7.89 -2.39 15.48
C GLY A 122 7.55 -1.14 14.71
N VAL A 123 8.07 -1.05 13.49
CA VAL A 123 7.77 0.01 12.55
C VAL A 123 7.39 -0.57 11.19
N ILE A 124 6.33 -0.02 10.62
CA ILE A 124 5.98 -0.16 9.20
C ILE A 124 6.11 1.21 8.53
N ILE A 125 6.67 1.24 7.32
CA ILE A 125 6.87 2.47 6.54
C ILE A 125 6.23 2.25 5.18
N TRP A 126 5.25 3.08 4.82
CA TRP A 126 4.73 3.19 3.46
C TRP A 126 5.56 4.26 2.75
N HIS A 127 6.29 3.86 1.71
CA HIS A 127 7.18 4.78 1.02
C HIS A 127 6.96 4.74 -0.50
N ARG A 128 6.74 5.93 -1.07
CA ARG A 128 6.69 6.20 -2.50
C ARG A 128 7.89 7.04 -2.90
N ASP A 129 8.23 6.99 -4.18
CA ASP A 129 9.33 7.76 -4.77
C ASP A 129 9.21 9.29 -4.55
N ASP A 130 7.99 9.79 -4.37
CA ASP A 130 7.71 11.20 -4.13
C ASP A 130 7.59 11.61 -2.65
N ASP A 131 7.68 10.66 -1.71
CA ASP A 131 7.55 10.91 -0.27
C ASP A 131 8.81 11.56 0.35
N GLY A 132 9.90 11.69 -0.41
CA GLY A 132 11.17 12.24 0.05
C GLY A 132 12.25 11.19 0.22
N ASP A 133 13.17 11.39 1.17
CA ASP A 133 14.29 10.48 1.39
C ASP A 133 13.94 9.38 2.40
N LEU A 134 13.86 8.14 1.93
CA LEU A 134 13.64 6.96 2.78
C LEU A 134 14.69 6.83 3.89
N ALA A 135 15.93 7.28 3.67
CA ALA A 135 16.98 7.18 4.66
C ALA A 135 16.64 8.00 5.91
N ASP A 136 16.07 9.19 5.74
CA ASP A 136 15.66 10.06 6.84
C ASP A 136 14.52 9.41 7.63
N THR A 137 13.50 8.89 6.94
CA THR A 137 12.39 8.17 7.60
C THR A 137 12.88 6.93 8.36
N LEU A 138 13.85 6.20 7.83
CA LEU A 138 14.46 5.06 8.53
C LEU A 138 15.25 5.50 9.77
N VAL A 139 15.95 6.62 9.70
CA VAL A 139 16.67 7.19 10.85
C VAL A 139 15.67 7.62 11.93
N ASP A 140 14.59 8.29 11.56
CA ASP A 140 13.53 8.71 12.48
C ASP A 140 12.85 7.50 13.14
N ALA A 141 12.48 6.48 12.35
CA ALA A 141 11.93 5.22 12.84
C ALA A 141 12.85 4.51 13.85
N LEU A 142 14.18 4.57 13.65
CA LEU A 142 15.15 3.98 14.57
C LEU A 142 15.25 4.71 15.92
N THR A 143 14.75 5.94 16.04
CA THR A 143 14.83 6.71 17.29
C THR A 143 13.82 6.25 18.36
N VAL A 144 12.69 5.71 17.90
CA VAL A 144 11.55 5.26 18.72
C VAL A 144 11.47 3.74 18.83
N LEU A 145 12.18 3.01 17.96
CA LEU A 145 12.17 1.56 17.94
C LEU A 145 12.97 0.94 19.10
N ASP A 146 12.37 -0.04 19.77
CA ASP A 146 13.03 -0.83 20.80
C ASP A 146 14.18 -1.71 20.25
N ASP A 147 15.09 -2.10 21.13
CA ASP A 147 16.22 -2.98 20.81
C ASP A 147 15.73 -4.33 20.21
N GLY A 148 15.89 -4.48 18.90
CA GLY A 148 15.50 -5.71 18.19
C GLY A 148 14.09 -5.69 17.60
N GLY A 149 13.45 -4.52 17.57
CA GLY A 149 12.18 -4.32 16.88
C GLY A 149 12.24 -4.61 15.38
N LEU A 150 11.06 -4.87 14.80
CA LEU A 150 10.92 -5.21 13.39
C LEU A 150 10.68 -3.95 12.55
N ILE A 151 11.44 -3.78 11.47
CA ILE A 151 11.25 -2.69 10.50
C ILE A 151 10.89 -3.27 9.14
N TRP A 152 9.74 -2.83 8.61
CA TRP A 152 9.28 -3.16 7.27
C TRP A 152 9.08 -1.90 6.44
N VAL A 153 9.65 -1.89 5.24
CA VAL A 153 9.41 -0.86 4.22
C VAL A 153 8.49 -1.45 3.16
N PHE A 154 7.35 -0.81 2.96
CA PHE A 154 6.39 -1.11 1.92
C PHE A 154 6.57 -0.13 0.77
N THR A 155 6.73 -0.66 -0.44
CA THR A 155 6.84 0.16 -1.65
C THR A 155 5.85 -0.32 -2.72
N PRO A 156 5.32 0.58 -3.57
CA PRO A 156 4.47 0.20 -4.69
C PRO A 156 5.20 -0.79 -5.61
N LYS A 157 4.48 -1.75 -6.17
CA LYS A 157 5.06 -2.74 -7.09
C LYS A 157 5.57 -2.10 -8.39
N PRO A 158 6.55 -2.74 -9.06
CA PRO A 158 7.05 -2.27 -10.36
C PRO A 158 5.91 -2.03 -11.37
N GLY A 159 5.92 -0.87 -12.02
CA GLY A 159 4.90 -0.45 -12.97
C GLY A 159 3.70 0.30 -12.36
N ARG A 160 3.70 0.54 -11.04
CA ARG A 160 2.80 1.48 -10.37
C ARG A 160 3.47 2.83 -10.17
N SER A 161 2.67 3.89 -10.04
CA SER A 161 3.15 5.21 -9.64
C SER A 161 3.78 5.14 -8.24
N GLY A 162 4.80 5.96 -7.99
CA GLY A 162 5.52 5.95 -6.70
C GLY A 162 6.38 4.70 -6.48
N HIS A 163 6.62 3.86 -7.50
CA HIS A 163 7.48 2.70 -7.36
C HIS A 163 8.93 3.10 -7.05
N VAL A 164 9.44 2.55 -5.96
CA VAL A 164 10.84 2.73 -5.53
C VAL A 164 11.66 1.48 -5.87
N GLY A 165 12.82 1.69 -6.46
CA GLY A 165 13.73 0.62 -6.89
C GLY A 165 14.36 -0.12 -5.71
N HIS A 166 14.77 -1.37 -5.93
CA HIS A 166 15.47 -2.13 -4.89
C HIS A 166 16.80 -1.48 -4.48
N ASP A 167 17.49 -0.86 -5.45
CA ASP A 167 18.77 -0.16 -5.22
C ASP A 167 18.56 1.03 -4.28
N ASP A 168 17.54 1.86 -4.50
CA ASP A 168 17.24 3.01 -3.63
C ASP A 168 16.97 2.57 -2.18
N ILE A 169 16.24 1.45 -1.99
CA ILE A 169 15.99 0.86 -0.67
C ILE A 169 17.31 0.34 -0.04
N GLN A 170 18.23 -0.23 -0.83
CA GLN A 170 19.54 -0.67 -0.31
C GLN A 170 20.40 0.51 0.12
N GLU A 171 20.41 1.58 -0.67
CA GLU A 171 21.17 2.79 -0.38
C GLU A 171 20.63 3.47 0.87
N ALA A 172 19.31 3.68 0.95
CA ALA A 172 18.66 4.24 2.13
C ALA A 172 18.91 3.41 3.39
N GLY A 173 18.76 2.09 3.29
CA GLY A 173 19.12 1.17 4.38
C GLY A 173 20.57 1.35 4.81
N THR A 174 21.50 1.42 3.86
CA THR A 174 22.93 1.58 4.15
C THR A 174 23.23 2.88 4.88
N THR A 175 22.62 3.99 4.46
CA THR A 175 22.71 5.29 5.14
C THR A 175 22.18 5.22 6.58
N ALA A 176 21.04 4.55 6.80
CA ALA A 176 20.46 4.33 8.13
C ALA A 176 21.17 3.24 8.97
N GLY A 177 22.23 2.61 8.45
CA GLY A 177 22.94 1.52 9.14
C GLY A 177 22.20 0.15 9.11
N LEU A 178 21.15 0.03 8.31
CA LEU A 178 20.33 -1.15 8.10
C LEU A 178 20.65 -1.86 6.78
N HIS A 179 20.25 -3.12 6.65
CA HIS A 179 20.36 -3.85 5.39
C HIS A 179 19.02 -4.51 5.07
N ALA A 180 18.61 -4.48 3.80
CA ALA A 180 17.46 -5.28 3.44
C ALA A 180 17.81 -6.76 3.48
N THR A 181 16.92 -7.55 4.07
CA THR A 181 17.14 -8.99 4.29
C THR A 181 16.23 -9.85 3.44
N SER A 182 15.01 -9.41 3.16
CA SER A 182 14.03 -10.17 2.39
C SER A 182 12.99 -9.22 1.83
N THR A 183 12.60 -9.45 0.58
CA THR A 183 11.53 -8.70 -0.09
C THR A 183 10.51 -9.67 -0.66
N PHE A 184 9.22 -9.40 -0.47
CA PHE A 184 8.13 -10.19 -1.06
C PHE A 184 6.87 -9.35 -1.27
N SER A 185 5.96 -9.84 -2.10
CA SER A 185 4.64 -9.21 -2.29
C SER A 185 3.77 -9.38 -1.04
N ILE A 186 3.38 -8.27 -0.42
CA ILE A 186 2.56 -8.28 0.82
C ILE A 186 1.07 -8.07 0.54
N ALA A 187 0.76 -7.25 -0.46
CA ALA A 187 -0.60 -6.92 -0.89
C ALA A 187 -0.70 -6.90 -2.42
N ASP A 188 -1.86 -6.53 -2.97
CA ASP A 188 -2.09 -6.43 -4.41
C ASP A 188 -1.16 -5.40 -5.07
N ASP A 189 -0.96 -4.25 -4.44
CA ASP A 189 -0.17 -3.15 -4.98
C ASP A 189 1.16 -2.91 -4.28
N TRP A 190 1.39 -3.58 -3.14
CA TRP A 190 2.54 -3.32 -2.28
C TRP A 190 3.51 -4.51 -2.18
N SER A 191 4.80 -4.20 -2.11
CA SER A 191 5.88 -5.12 -1.76
C SER A 191 6.46 -4.76 -0.41
N ALA A 192 6.75 -5.76 0.43
CA ALA A 192 7.37 -5.58 1.72
C ALA A 192 8.84 -5.98 1.70
N THR A 193 9.70 -5.08 2.17
CA THR A 193 11.13 -5.29 2.37
C THR A 193 11.46 -5.20 3.85
N ARG A 194 12.07 -6.26 4.38
CA ARG A 194 12.52 -6.31 5.78
C ARG A 194 13.86 -5.63 5.93
N MET A 195 13.95 -4.67 6.85
CA MET A 195 15.21 -4.01 7.20
C MET A 195 15.78 -4.64 8.48
N GLY A 196 16.97 -5.20 8.39
CA GLY A 196 17.69 -5.79 9.51
C GLY A 196 18.80 -4.85 9.99
N SER A 197 19.04 -4.81 11.29
CA SER A 197 20.24 -4.17 11.82
C SER A 197 21.47 -4.96 11.38
N ARG A 198 22.51 -4.26 10.91
CA ARG A 198 23.82 -4.90 10.74
C ARG A 198 24.34 -5.14 12.15
N GLY A 199 24.22 -6.38 12.64
CA GLY A 199 24.51 -6.73 14.03
C GLY A 199 25.75 -6.02 14.54
N ARG A 200 25.56 -5.09 15.48
CA ARG A 200 26.66 -4.54 16.26
C ARG A 200 27.08 -5.68 17.17
N GLY A 201 28.08 -6.45 16.73
CA GLY A 201 28.57 -7.64 17.43
C GLY A 201 28.61 -7.40 18.93
N ARG A 202 27.78 -8.14 19.66
CA ARG A 202 27.91 -8.32 21.10
C ARG A 202 28.43 -9.73 21.34
#